data_AF-A0A970L5D7-F1
#
_entry.id   AF-A0A970L5D7-F1
#
_cell.length_a   1.000
_cell.length_b   1.000
_cell.length_c   1.000
_cell.angle_alpha   90.00
_cell.angle_beta   90.00
_cell.angle_gamma   90.00
#
_symmetry.space_group_name_H-M   'P 1'
#
loop_
_entity.id
_entity.type
_entity.pdbx_description
1 polymer ?
#
loop_
_entity_poly.entity_id
_entity_poly.type
_entity_poly.pdbx_seq_one_letter_code
_entity_poly.pdbx_strand_id
1 'polypeptide(L)'
;MRILANLIWLILGGVIIAIMYLIGSIILMITIVGIPFGILTLKMGTLALWPFGRDSRVQADNIQRGPLMIPLPESRIKFRI
;
A
#
# COMPACT_ATOMS: atom_id res chain seq x y z
N MET A 1 1.92 -19.04 -6.51
CA MET A 1 1.75 -18.69 -7.94
C MET A 1 1.55 -17.18 -8.16
N ARG A 2 2.52 -16.33 -7.79
CA ARG A 2 2.36 -14.86 -7.84
C ARG A 2 2.82 -14.24 -9.17
N ILE A 3 3.74 -14.90 -9.87
CA ILE A 3 4.40 -14.39 -11.07
C ILE A 3 3.50 -14.49 -12.30
N LEU A 4 2.79 -15.60 -12.50
CA LEU A 4 1.82 -15.73 -13.61
C LEU A 4 0.69 -14.70 -13.51
N ALA A 5 0.13 -14.50 -12.31
CA ALA A 5 -0.93 -13.52 -12.08
C ALA A 5 -0.45 -12.08 -12.31
N ASN A 6 0.81 -11.78 -11.99
CA ASN A 6 1.37 -10.45 -12.30
C ASN A 6 1.67 -10.28 -13.79
N LEU A 7 2.13 -11.33 -14.46
CA LEU A 7 2.47 -11.29 -15.88
C LEU A 7 1.21 -11.13 -16.75
N ILE A 8 0.14 -11.87 -16.44
CA ILE A 8 -1.15 -11.74 -17.14
C ILE A 8 -1.75 -10.35 -16.90
N TRP A 9 -1.61 -9.81 -15.68
CA TRP A 9 -2.07 -8.47 -15.33
C TRP A 9 -1.30 -7.36 -16.08
N LEU A 10 0.02 -7.48 -16.17
CA LEU A 10 0.86 -6.53 -16.91
C LEU A 10 0.47 -6.46 -18.38
N ILE A 11 0.20 -7.61 -19.02
CA ILE A 11 -0.24 -7.70 -20.42
C ILE A 11 -1.68 -7.19 -20.61
N LEU A 12 -2.61 -7.48 -19.69
CA LEU A 12 -4.02 -7.06 -19.84
C LEU A 12 -4.23 -5.56 -19.68
N GLY A 13 -3.37 -4.85 -18.96
CA GLY A 13 -3.55 -3.42 -18.74
C GLY A 13 -2.79 -2.79 -17.57
N GLY A 14 -2.02 -3.57 -16.80
CA GLY A 14 -1.21 -3.05 -15.69
C GLY A 14 -0.24 -1.95 -16.11
N VAL A 15 0.34 -2.03 -17.32
CA VAL A 15 1.24 -1.00 -17.88
C VAL A 15 0.48 0.29 -18.23
N ILE A 16 -0.74 0.18 -18.74
CA ILE A 16 -1.56 1.34 -19.11
C ILE A 16 -1.93 2.13 -17.86
N ILE A 17 -2.34 1.41 -16.81
CA ILE A 17 -2.68 1.99 -15.50
C ILE A 17 -1.45 2.64 -14.87
N ALA A 18 -0.29 1.98 -14.91
CA ALA A 18 0.98 2.54 -14.46
C ALA A 18 1.30 3.90 -15.09
N ILE A 19 1.15 3.98 -16.41
CA ILE A 19 1.44 5.19 -17.19
C ILE A 19 0.45 6.30 -16.87
N MET A 20 -0.85 6.00 -16.73
CA MET A 20 -1.85 6.98 -16.30
C MET A 20 -1.53 7.57 -14.92
N TYR A 21 -1.15 6.73 -13.95
CA TYR A 21 -0.74 7.19 -12.63
C TYR A 21 0.55 8.02 -12.69
N LEU A 22 1.52 7.66 -13.54
CA LEU A 22 2.76 8.41 -13.70
C LEU A 22 2.52 9.81 -14.28
N ILE A 23 1.71 9.90 -15.34
CA ILE A 23 1.33 11.18 -15.96
C ILE A 23 0.53 12.04 -14.97
N GLY A 24 -0.46 11.47 -14.28
CA GLY A 24 -1.24 12.18 -13.26
C GLY A 24 -0.37 12.69 -12.11
N SER A 25 0.63 11.91 -11.70
CA SER A 25 1.57 12.30 -10.63
C SER A 25 2.49 13.45 -11.06
N ILE A 26 2.94 13.46 -12.32
CA ILE A 26 3.75 14.56 -12.89
C ILE A 26 2.92 15.85 -12.96
N ILE A 27 1.66 15.76 -13.40
CA ILE A 27 0.75 16.91 -13.45
C ILE A 27 0.50 17.47 -12.04
N LEU A 28 0.31 16.60 -11.05
CA LEU A 28 0.16 16.99 -9.65
C LEU A 28 1.44 17.62 -9.08
N MET A 29 2.63 17.13 -9.43
CA MET A 29 3.90 17.73 -9.00
C MET A 29 4.14 19.14 -9.52
N ILE A 30 3.57 19.51 -10.67
CA ILE A 30 3.68 20.88 -11.22
C ILE A 30 2.98 21.90 -10.31
N THR A 31 1.94 21.48 -9.58
CA THR A 31 1.38 22.29 -8.50
C THR A 31 2.23 22.13 -7.24
N ILE A 32 2.79 23.21 -6.69
CA ILE A 32 3.55 23.18 -5.42
C ILE A 32 2.76 22.47 -4.31
N VAL A 33 1.42 22.61 -4.33
CA VAL A 33 0.48 21.96 -3.40
C VAL A 33 0.32 20.46 -3.67
N GLY A 34 0.53 20.02 -4.91
CA GLY A 34 0.34 18.64 -5.35
C GLY A 34 1.56 17.74 -5.19
N ILE A 35 2.72 18.25 -4.77
CA ILE A 35 3.90 17.41 -4.43
C ILE A 35 3.55 16.28 -3.44
N PRO A 36 2.90 16.52 -2.27
CA PRO A 36 2.52 15.44 -1.37
C PRO A 36 1.55 14.44 -2.04
N PHE A 37 0.62 14.94 -2.85
CA PHE A 37 -0.35 14.10 -3.56
C PHE A 37 0.28 13.26 -4.68
N GLY A 38 1.24 13.82 -5.41
CA GLY A 38 1.96 13.13 -6.49
C GLY A 38 2.74 11.92 -5.98
N ILE A 39 3.35 12.02 -4.79
CA ILE A 39 4.06 10.90 -4.15
C ILE A 39 3.08 9.81 -3.70
N LEU A 40 1.90 10.20 -3.21
CA LEU A 40 0.81 9.27 -2.84
C LEU A 40 0.30 8.50 -4.06
N THR A 41 0.01 9.19 -5.17
CA THR A 41 -0.45 8.56 -6.41
C THR A 41 0.63 7.68 -7.04
N LEU A 42 1.91 8.05 -6.95
CA LEU A 42 3.03 7.19 -7.39
C LEU A 42 3.09 5.89 -6.60
N LYS A 43 2.97 5.96 -5.26
CA LYS A 43 2.91 4.77 -4.40
C LYS A 43 1.72 3.87 -4.74
N MET A 44 0.56 4.45 -5.03
CA MET A 44 -0.63 3.72 -5.46
C MET A 44 -0.45 3.11 -6.87
N GLY A 45 0.23 3.80 -7.77
CA GLY A 45 0.60 3.28 -9.08
C GLY A 45 1.50 2.05 -8.96
N THR A 46 2.54 2.08 -8.12
CA THR A 46 3.41 0.92 -7.87
C THR A 46 2.67 -0.25 -7.23
N LEU A 47 1.71 0.03 -6.35
CA LEU A 47 0.74 -0.94 -5.82
C LEU A 47 -0.12 -1.57 -6.93
N ALA A 48 -0.57 -0.77 -7.89
CA ALA A 48 -1.40 -1.20 -9.01
C ALA A 48 -0.62 -1.99 -10.06
N LEU A 49 0.69 -1.77 -10.24
CA LEU A 49 1.53 -2.61 -11.12
C LEU A 49 1.68 -4.04 -10.58
N TRP A 50 1.79 -4.16 -9.25
CA TRP A 50 2.06 -5.45 -8.61
C TRP A 50 1.06 -5.71 -7.47
N PRO A 51 -0.24 -5.92 -7.81
CA PRO A 51 -1.28 -6.05 -6.80
C PRO A 51 -1.18 -7.39 -6.04
N PHE A 52 -0.65 -8.42 -6.69
CA PHE A 52 -0.67 -9.78 -6.14
C PHE A 52 0.52 -10.06 -5.24
N GLY A 53 0.22 -10.15 -3.93
CA GLY A 53 1.06 -10.79 -2.94
C GLY A 53 1.63 -9.91 -1.83
N ARG A 54 1.07 -8.72 -1.62
CA ARG A 54 1.27 -8.00 -0.36
C ARG A 54 0.49 -8.73 0.72
N ASP A 55 1.16 -9.49 1.57
CA ASP A 55 0.56 -9.96 2.82
C ASP A 55 0.33 -8.73 3.71
N SER A 56 -0.93 -8.39 3.97
CA SER A 56 -1.33 -7.39 4.96
C SER A 56 -1.17 -7.99 6.38
N ARG A 57 0.04 -8.41 6.73
CA ARG A 57 0.34 -8.67 8.15
C ARG A 57 0.31 -7.32 8.83
N VAL A 58 -0.79 -7.03 9.51
CA VAL A 58 -0.86 -5.94 10.48
C VAL A 58 0.14 -6.29 11.57
N GLN A 59 1.33 -5.68 11.51
CA GLN A 59 2.35 -5.82 12.54
C GLN A 59 1.85 -5.09 13.79
N ALA A 60 1.15 -5.78 14.68
CA ALA A 60 0.69 -5.27 15.98
C ALA A 60 1.86 -5.13 17.00
N ASP A 61 3.05 -4.76 16.53
CA ASP A 61 4.28 -4.84 17.32
C ASP A 61 5.06 -3.51 17.28
N ASN A 62 4.42 -2.47 17.82
CA ASN A 62 5.15 -1.32 18.37
C ASN A 62 4.43 -0.66 19.55
N ILE A 63 3.33 -1.24 20.05
CA ILE A 63 2.71 -0.83 21.32
C ILE A 63 3.29 -1.63 22.50
N GLN A 64 3.83 -2.84 22.25
CA GLN A 64 4.48 -3.66 23.27
C GLN A 64 5.94 -3.25 23.56
N ARG A 65 6.57 -2.44 22.70
CA ARG A 65 7.99 -2.05 22.82
C ARG A 65 8.25 -0.73 23.57
N GLY A 66 7.21 -0.05 24.04
CA GLY A 66 7.38 1.04 25.00
C GLY A 66 7.81 0.48 26.36
N PRO A 67 8.48 1.26 27.22
CA PRO A 67 8.97 0.80 28.54
C PRO A 67 7.87 0.38 29.55
N LEU A 68 6.61 0.32 29.11
CA LEU A 68 5.43 0.11 29.92
C LEU A 68 4.92 -1.31 29.62
N MET A 69 5.27 -2.28 30.48
CA MET A 69 4.61 -3.59 30.52
C MET A 69 3.23 -3.42 31.16
N ILE A 70 2.26 -2.93 30.38
CA ILE A 70 0.85 -2.97 30.79
C ILE A 70 0.31 -4.31 30.28
N PRO A 71 -0.13 -5.24 31.16
CA PRO A 71 -0.80 -6.44 30.70
C PRO A 71 -2.04 -6.03 29.91
N LEU A 72 -2.05 -6.36 28.60
CA LEU A 72 -3.25 -6.15 27.79
C LEU A 72 -4.33 -7.08 28.35
N PRO A 73 -5.50 -6.56 28.75
CA PRO A 73 -6.57 -7.41 29.21
C PRO A 73 -6.97 -8.33 28.05
N GLU A 74 -6.93 -9.64 28.29
CA GLU A 74 -7.27 -10.71 27.34
C GLU A 74 -8.63 -10.49 26.66
N SER A 75 -9.50 -9.70 27.29
CA SER A 75 -10.79 -9.26 26.74
C SER A 75 -10.68 -8.43 25.46
N ARG A 76 -9.58 -7.72 25.18
CA ARG A 76 -9.45 -6.94 23.93
C ARG A 76 -9.05 -7.78 22.71
N ILE A 77 -8.63 -9.03 22.91
CA ILE A 77 -8.27 -9.97 21.84
C ILE A 77 -9.52 -10.67 21.28
N LYS A 78 -10.59 -10.79 22.08
CA LYS A 78 -11.76 -11.60 21.74
C LYS A 78 -12.90 -10.86 21.03
N PHE A 79 -12.91 -9.52 21.03
CA PHE A 79 -14.00 -8.70 20.45
C PHE A 79 -13.82 -8.32 18.97
N ARG A 80 -13.11 -9.14 18.19
CA ARG A 80 -13.00 -8.90 16.74
C ARG A 80 -13.03 -10.18 15.91
N ILE A 81 -14.00 -11.04 16.23
CA ILE A 81 -14.64 -11.96 15.26
C ILE A 81 -15.77 -11.20 14.56
#